data_AF-A0A961PZS3-F1
#
_entry.id   AF-A0A961PZS3-F1
#
_cell.length_a   1.000
_cell.length_b   1.000
_cell.length_c   1.000
_cell.angle_alpha   90.00
_cell.angle_beta   90.00
_cell.angle_gamma   90.00
#
_symmetry.space_group_name_H-M   'P 1'
#
loop_
_entity.id
_entity.type
_entity.pdbx_description
1 polymer ?
#
loop_
_entity_poly.entity_id
_entity_poly.type
_entity_poly.pdbx_seq_one_letter_code
_entity_poly.pdbx_strand_id
1 'polypeptide(L)'
;PTLASYRDEWLRQAREAKAAREAGLYAEDARAAIFRATRLEEIEVEGAAALVRKRFDGGIARADGGLDRMNWQTLYICRHEDARWKIAGFVGYLPHARA
;
A
#
# COMPACT_ATOMS: atom_id res chain seq x y z
N PRO A 1 -19.16 3.04 3.77
CA PRO A 1 -18.72 2.00 2.80
C PRO A 1 -19.20 0.62 3.29
N THR A 2 -19.57 -0.29 2.39
CA THR A 2 -19.97 -1.68 2.71
C THR A 2 -18.88 -2.67 2.29
N LEU A 3 -18.88 -3.89 2.87
CA LEU A 3 -17.95 -4.94 2.45
C LEU A 3 -18.05 -5.26 0.95
N ALA A 4 -19.27 -5.25 0.40
CA ALA A 4 -19.49 -5.45 -1.03
C ALA A 4 -18.85 -4.33 -1.87
N SER A 5 -19.04 -3.06 -1.48
CA SER A 5 -18.41 -1.93 -2.19
C SER A 5 -16.89 -1.98 -2.14
N TYR A 6 -16.31 -2.43 -1.01
CA TYR A 6 -14.87 -2.62 -0.87
C TYR A 6 -14.35 -3.73 -1.78
N ARG A 7 -15.03 -4.88 -1.82
CA ARG A 7 -14.69 -6.00 -2.71
C ARG A 7 -14.71 -5.56 -4.17
N ASP A 8 -15.77 -4.86 -4.58
CA ASP A 8 -15.96 -4.48 -5.98
C ASP A 8 -14.88 -3.48 -6.42
N GLU A 9 -14.54 -2.54 -5.55
CA GLU A 9 -13.44 -1.59 -5.78
C GLU A 9 -12.07 -2.29 -5.85
N TRP A 10 -11.79 -3.22 -4.94
CA TRP A 10 -10.55 -4.00 -4.99
C TRP A 10 -10.43 -4.80 -6.29
N LEU A 11 -11.50 -5.47 -6.72
CA LEU A 11 -11.51 -6.23 -7.97
C LEU A 11 -11.36 -5.32 -9.21
N ARG A 12 -11.94 -4.12 -9.19
CA ARG A 12 -11.76 -3.12 -10.25
C ARG A 12 -10.29 -2.73 -10.37
N GLN A 13 -9.66 -2.32 -9.27
CA GLN A 13 -8.24 -1.94 -9.25
C GLN A 13 -7.31 -3.09 -9.66
N ALA A 14 -7.61 -4.33 -9.25
CA ALA A 14 -6.83 -5.50 -9.66
C ALA A 14 -6.87 -5.74 -11.18
N ARG A 15 -8.05 -5.55 -11.81
CA ARG A 15 -8.20 -5.64 -13.27
C ARG A 15 -7.43 -4.52 -13.98
N GLU A 16 -7.49 -3.30 -13.47
CA GLU A 16 -6.75 -2.16 -14.02
C GLU A 16 -5.23 -2.37 -13.92
N ALA A 17 -4.73 -2.85 -12.79
CA ALA A 17 -3.32 -3.17 -12.63
C ALA A 17 -2.87 -4.27 -13.61
N LYS A 18 -3.71 -5.28 -13.86
CA LYS A 18 -3.44 -6.31 -14.87
C LYS A 18 -3.38 -5.72 -16.27
N ALA A 19 -4.37 -4.90 -16.65
CA ALA A 19 -4.44 -4.26 -17.97
C ALA A 19 -3.25 -3.32 -18.19
N ALA A 20 -2.86 -2.55 -17.18
CA ALA A 20 -1.67 -1.68 -17.22
C ALA A 20 -0.38 -2.46 -17.51
N ARG A 21 -0.22 -3.63 -16.87
CA ARG A 21 0.91 -4.53 -17.11
C ARG A 21 0.88 -5.09 -18.52
N GLU A 22 -0.26 -5.57 -19.00
CA GLU A 22 -0.42 -6.15 -20.34
C GLU A 22 -0.20 -5.13 -21.45
N ALA A 23 -0.58 -3.86 -21.21
CA ALA A 23 -0.34 -2.75 -22.13
C ALA A 23 1.09 -2.18 -22.06
N GLY A 24 1.96 -2.71 -21.18
CA GLY A 24 3.33 -2.22 -21.03
C GLY A 24 3.41 -0.77 -20.54
N LEU A 25 2.47 -0.33 -19.68
CA LEU A 25 2.46 1.06 -19.19
C LEU A 25 3.68 1.43 -18.35
N TYR A 26 4.35 0.45 -17.74
CA TYR A 26 5.49 0.65 -16.86
C TYR A 26 6.79 0.22 -17.54
N ALA A 27 7.84 1.02 -17.36
CA ALA A 27 9.19 0.73 -17.84
C ALA A 27 9.95 -0.25 -16.92
N GLU A 28 9.32 -0.68 -15.83
CA GLU A 28 9.90 -1.56 -14.82
C GLU A 28 8.84 -2.48 -14.18
N ASP A 29 9.28 -3.46 -13.39
CA ASP A 29 8.37 -4.30 -12.62
C ASP A 29 7.70 -3.48 -11.50
N ALA A 30 6.40 -3.23 -11.68
CA ALA A 30 5.58 -2.44 -10.76
C ALA A 30 5.62 -2.99 -9.32
N ARG A 31 5.67 -4.32 -9.15
CA ARG A 31 5.72 -4.95 -7.82
C ARG A 31 7.02 -4.58 -7.12
N ALA A 32 8.17 -4.81 -7.76
CA ALA A 32 9.47 -4.46 -7.22
C ALA A 32 9.56 -2.95 -6.92
N ALA A 33 9.02 -2.10 -7.79
CA ALA A 33 8.96 -0.65 -7.56
C ALA A 33 8.17 -0.29 -6.29
N ILE A 34 7.00 -0.89 -6.08
CA ILE A 34 6.19 -0.70 -4.87
C ILE A 34 6.96 -1.13 -3.61
N PHE A 35 7.67 -2.26 -3.67
CA PHE A 35 8.50 -2.73 -2.54
C PHE A 35 9.63 -1.76 -2.23
N ARG A 36 10.35 -1.26 -3.25
CA ARG A 36 11.43 -0.28 -3.06
C ARG A 36 10.94 1.07 -2.54
N ALA A 37 9.74 1.50 -2.97
CA ALA A 37 9.11 2.74 -2.52
C ALA A 37 8.50 2.62 -1.12
N THR A 38 8.44 1.43 -0.54
CA THR A 38 7.79 1.17 0.75
C THR A 38 8.83 1.10 1.87
N ARG A 39 8.55 1.77 2.99
CA ARG A 39 9.27 1.57 4.26
C ARG A 39 8.31 1.29 5.40
N LEU A 40 8.70 0.38 6.28
CA LEU A 40 7.92 -0.05 7.44
C LEU A 40 8.86 -0.02 8.65
N GLU A 41 9.05 1.19 9.19
CA GLU A 41 10.14 1.47 10.13
C GLU A 41 9.63 1.75 11.54
N GLU A 42 8.32 1.94 11.73
CA GLU A 42 7.75 2.31 13.02
C GLU A 42 6.61 1.37 13.37
N ILE A 43 6.85 0.60 14.43
CA ILE A 43 5.96 -0.40 14.98
C ILE A 43 5.91 -0.19 16.48
N GLU A 44 4.77 0.27 16.97
CA GLU A 44 4.48 0.36 18.40
C GLU A 44 3.67 -0.87 18.80
N VAL A 45 4.08 -1.56 19.87
CA VAL A 45 3.41 -2.76 20.37
C VAL A 45 3.04 -2.54 21.83
N GLU A 46 1.76 -2.72 22.16
CA GLU A 46 1.26 -2.65 23.53
C GLU A 46 0.33 -3.84 23.80
N GLY A 47 0.82 -4.78 24.60
CA GLY A 47 0.11 -6.03 24.89
C GLY A 47 -0.24 -6.81 23.62
N ALA A 48 -1.53 -6.97 23.36
CA ALA A 48 -2.06 -7.65 22.17
C ALA A 48 -2.41 -6.70 21.02
N ALA A 49 -2.03 -5.43 21.09
CA ALA A 49 -2.25 -4.43 20.05
C ALA A 49 -0.91 -3.95 19.47
N ALA A 50 -0.92 -3.58 18.19
CA ALA A 50 0.20 -2.89 17.59
C ALA A 50 -0.26 -1.84 16.56
N LEU A 51 0.48 -0.74 16.44
CA LEU A 51 0.30 0.28 15.42
C LEU A 51 1.53 0.28 14.52
N VAL A 52 1.32 0.10 13.21
CA VAL A 52 2.41 0.05 12.23
C VAL A 52 2.26 1.19 11.25
N ARG A 53 3.30 2.00 11.09
CA ARG A 53 3.38 3.03 10.05
C ARG A 53 4.15 2.53 8.85
N LYS A 54 3.44 2.43 7.72
CA LYS A 54 4.00 2.16 6.40
C LYS A 54 4.07 3.45 5.60
N ARG A 55 5.26 3.86 5.20
CA ARG A 55 5.48 4.99 4.29
C ARG A 55 5.64 4.51 2.86
N PHE A 56 5.14 5.31 1.92
CA PHE A 56 5.40 5.19 0.51
C PHE A 56 6.09 6.48 0.06
N ASP A 57 7.37 6.38 -0.31
CA ASP A 57 8.19 7.46 -0.83
C ASP A 57 8.98 6.93 -2.03
N GLY A 58 8.52 7.26 -3.23
CA GLY A 58 9.11 6.75 -4.47
C GLY A 58 8.12 6.82 -5.63
N GLY A 59 8.16 5.84 -6.53
CA GLY A 59 7.23 5.75 -7.65
C GLY A 59 7.55 4.59 -8.57
N ILE A 60 6.73 4.45 -9.62
CA ILE A 60 6.92 3.47 -10.68
C ILE A 60 7.22 4.23 -11.98
N ALA A 61 8.35 3.92 -12.62
CA ALA A 61 8.71 4.49 -13.90
C ALA A 61 7.73 4.01 -14.99
N ARG A 62 7.20 4.96 -15.77
CA ARG A 62 6.29 4.69 -16.88
C ARG A 62 7.07 4.54 -18.18
N ALA A 63 6.50 3.80 -19.13
CA ALA A 63 7.11 3.61 -20.46
C ALA A 63 7.21 4.90 -21.28
N ASP A 64 6.36 5.90 -20.99
CA ASP A 64 6.39 7.23 -21.60
C ASP A 64 7.42 8.19 -20.99
N GLY A 65 8.26 7.71 -20.07
CA GLY A 65 9.25 8.51 -19.34
C GLY A 65 8.68 9.24 -18.12
N GLY A 66 7.39 9.11 -17.83
CA GLY A 66 6.76 9.63 -16.63
C GLY A 66 7.05 8.82 -15.36
N LEU A 67 6.56 9.32 -14.22
CA LEU A 67 6.65 8.65 -12.93
C LEU A 67 5.28 8.65 -12.24
N ASP A 68 4.74 7.46 -11.96
CA ASP A 68 3.60 7.32 -11.04
C ASP A 68 4.12 7.48 -9.61
N ARG A 69 4.06 8.73 -9.12
CA ARG A 69 4.59 9.14 -7.82
C ARG A 69 3.79 8.53 -6.67
N MET A 70 4.54 7.96 -5.71
CA MET A 70 4.00 7.52 -4.43
C MET A 70 4.53 8.41 -3.31
N ASN A 71 3.62 9.15 -2.67
CA ASN A 71 3.93 10.01 -1.53
C ASN A 71 2.76 10.05 -0.54
N TRP A 72 2.62 8.97 0.22
CA TRP A 72 1.59 8.84 1.25
C TRP A 72 2.05 7.87 2.33
N GLN A 73 1.25 7.75 3.37
CA GLN A 73 1.47 6.78 4.44
C GLN A 73 0.19 6.04 4.78
N THR A 74 0.35 4.90 5.45
CA THR A 74 -0.75 4.07 5.96
C THR A 74 -0.43 3.66 7.37
N LEU A 75 -1.41 3.81 8.25
CA LEU A 75 -1.39 3.25 9.59
C LEU A 75 -2.14 1.93 9.59
N TYR A 76 -1.50 0.84 10.00
CA TYR A 76 -2.16 -0.43 10.25
C TYR A 76 -2.36 -0.61 11.74
N ILE A 77 -3.60 -0.91 12.11
CA ILE A 77 -3.98 -1.32 13.46
C ILE A 77 -3.94 -2.84 13.46
N CYS A 78 -3.10 -3.40 14.30
CA CYS A 78 -2.85 -4.83 14.39
C CYS A 78 -3.30 -5.36 15.74
N ARG A 79 -3.75 -6.61 15.75
CA ARG A 79 -4.09 -7.36 16.97
C ARG A 79 -3.41 -8.72 16.97
N HIS A 80 -2.98 -9.17 18.14
CA HIS A 80 -2.43 -10.50 18.34
C HIS A 80 -3.53 -11.44 18.80
N GLU A 81 -3.86 -12.43 17.98
CA GLU A 81 -4.90 -13.44 18.25
C GLU A 81 -4.44 -14.79 17.71
N ASP A 82 -4.71 -15.88 18.44
CA ASP A 82 -4.33 -17.24 18.05
C ASP A 82 -2.83 -17.39 17.73
N ALA A 83 -1.98 -16.78 18.56
CA ALA A 83 -0.52 -16.72 18.38
C ALA A 83 -0.06 -16.07 17.06
N ARG A 84 -0.89 -15.19 16.46
CA ARG A 84 -0.56 -14.49 15.21
C ARG A 84 -0.99 -13.04 15.24
N TRP A 85 -0.16 -12.17 14.67
CA TRP A 85 -0.54 -10.81 14.36
C TRP A 85 -1.45 -10.77 13.13
N LYS A 86 -2.58 -10.06 13.25
CA LYS A 86 -3.55 -9.85 12.17
C LYS A 86 -3.75 -8.34 12.00
N ILE A 87 -3.88 -7.87 10.76
CA ILE A 87 -4.33 -6.50 10.48
C ILE A 87 -5.82 -6.43 10.84
N ALA A 88 -6.16 -5.65 11.85
CA ALA A 88 -7.52 -5.41 12.32
C ALA A 88 -8.19 -4.23 11.61
N GLY A 89 -7.39 -3.29 11.11
CA GLY A 89 -7.85 -2.14 10.35
C GLY A 89 -6.68 -1.35 9.77
N PHE A 90 -7.00 -0.40 8.89
CA PHE A 90 -5.99 0.53 8.38
C PHE A 90 -6.60 1.89 8.05
N VAL A 91 -5.78 2.93 8.13
CA VAL A 91 -6.08 4.26 7.61
C VAL A 91 -5.03 4.57 6.55
N GLY A 92 -5.46 4.51 5.29
CA GLY A 92 -4.59 4.69 4.12
C GLY A 92 -4.66 6.08 3.52
N TYR A 93 -3.82 6.32 2.51
CA TYR A 93 -3.76 7.58 1.74
C TYR A 93 -3.57 8.85 2.58
N LEU A 94 -3.00 8.69 3.78
CA LEU A 94 -2.66 9.83 4.62
C LEU A 94 -1.52 10.61 3.96
N PRO A 95 -1.55 11.96 3.98
CA PRO A 95 -0.45 12.76 3.46
C PRO A 95 0.87 12.37 4.11
N HIS A 96 1.90 12.16 3.30
CA HIS A 96 3.28 12.09 3.75
C HIS A 96 3.94 13.43 3.42
N ALA A 97 3.74 14.40 4.32
CA ALA A 97 4.46 15.67 4.25
C ALA A 97 5.88 15.45 4.78
N ARG A 98 6.90 15.93 4.04
CA ARG A 98 8.22 16.09 4.64
C ARG A 98 8.11 17.18 5.70
N ALA A 99 8.51 16.86 6.94
CA ALA A 99 8.93 17.87 7.89
C ALA A 99 10.28 18.44 7.46
#